data_AF-A0A6L2Q2D4-F1
#
_entry.id   AF-A0A6L2Q2D4-F1
#
_cell.length_a   1.000
_cell.length_b   1.000
_cell.length_c   1.000
_cell.angle_alpha   90.00
_cell.angle_beta   90.00
_cell.angle_gamma   90.00
#
_symmetry.space_group_name_H-M   'P 1'
#
loop_
_entity.id
_entity.type
_entity.pdbx_description
1 polymer ?
#
loop_
_entity_poly.entity_id
_entity_poly.type
_entity_poly.pdbx_seq_one_letter_code
_entity_poly.pdbx_strand_id
1 'polypeptide(L)'
;MYNKLNHHLQIHKVLATEQYGFRKEMSTEHATYRLTDILLKAWNNKMHVGGSFCDLVKAFDCVNHEILLAKLQHYSIEGPSADGSDHIYPTESKG
;
A
#
# COMPACT_ATOMS: atom_id res chain seq x y z
N MET A 1 5.36 -7.12 -15.34
CA MET A 1 5.68 -6.42 -14.07
C MET A 1 4.45 -6.22 -13.20
N TYR A 2 3.43 -5.47 -13.67
CA TYR A 2 2.18 -5.20 -12.93
C TYR A 2 1.49 -6.44 -12.34
N ASN A 3 1.27 -7.49 -13.15
CA ASN A 3 0.58 -8.70 -12.68
C ASN A 3 1.34 -9.46 -11.57
N LYS A 4 2.69 -9.47 -11.62
CA LYS A 4 3.53 -10.11 -10.60
C LYS A 4 3.43 -9.37 -9.27
N LEU A 5 3.58 -8.04 -9.31
CA LEU A 5 3.45 -7.20 -8.14
C LEU A 5 2.05 -7.31 -7.53
N ASN A 6 0.99 -7.20 -8.34
CA ASN A 6 -0.37 -7.32 -7.84
C ASN A 6 -0.62 -8.71 -7.22
N HIS A 7 -0.13 -9.78 -7.85
CA HIS A 7 -0.22 -11.12 -7.26
C HIS A 7 0.47 -11.20 -5.90
N HIS A 8 1.71 -10.70 -5.79
CA HIS A 8 2.46 -10.62 -4.53
C HIS A 8 1.70 -9.87 -3.43
N LEU A 9 1.20 -8.67 -3.75
CA LEU A 9 0.41 -7.85 -2.83
C LEU A 9 -0.85 -8.57 -2.33
N GLN A 10 -1.50 -9.38 -3.18
CA GLN A 10 -2.69 -10.15 -2.79
C GLN A 10 -2.34 -11.36 -1.91
N ILE A 11 -1.38 -12.20 -2.32
CA ILE A 11 -1.05 -13.44 -1.58
C ILE A 11 -0.47 -13.14 -0.19
N HIS A 12 0.30 -12.05 -0.08
CA HIS A 12 0.89 -11.61 1.19
C HIS A 12 -0.01 -10.64 1.97
N LYS A 13 -1.21 -10.33 1.47
CA LYS A 13 -2.20 -9.43 2.11
C LYS A 13 -1.58 -8.09 2.53
N VAL A 14 -0.72 -7.53 1.69
CA VAL A 14 0.02 -6.28 1.96
C VAL A 14 -0.92 -5.09 2.05
N LEU A 15 -1.94 -5.06 1.17
CA LEU A 15 -2.92 -3.97 1.13
C LEU A 15 -4.00 -4.18 2.19
N ALA A 16 -4.39 -3.08 2.84
CA ALA A 16 -5.52 -3.07 3.77
C ALA A 16 -6.80 -3.61 3.10
N THR A 17 -7.65 -4.27 3.88
CA THR A 17 -8.94 -4.79 3.41
C THR A 17 -9.88 -3.67 2.94
N GLU A 18 -9.73 -2.48 3.52
CA GLU A 18 -10.47 -1.26 3.23
C GLU A 18 -9.80 -0.39 2.16
N GLN A 19 -8.77 -0.89 1.47
CA GLN A 19 -8.22 -0.20 0.30
C GLN A 19 -9.05 -0.51 -0.95
N TYR A 20 -9.96 0.40 -1.28
CA TYR A 20 -10.88 0.27 -2.41
C TYR A 20 -10.32 0.82 -3.73
N GLY A 21 -9.44 1.83 -3.66
CA GLY A 21 -8.80 2.42 -4.83
C GLY A 21 -7.60 1.60 -5.32
N PHE A 22 -7.38 1.61 -6.65
CA PHE A 22 -6.25 0.96 -7.32
C PHE A 22 -6.09 -0.53 -6.98
N ARG A 23 -7.18 -1.22 -6.64
CA ARG A 23 -7.21 -2.64 -6.32
C ARG A 23 -8.18 -3.36 -7.24
N LYS A 24 -7.73 -4.49 -7.80
CA LYS A 24 -8.58 -5.32 -8.68
C LYS A 24 -9.85 -5.76 -7.94
N GLU A 25 -10.98 -5.75 -8.64
CA GLU A 25 -12.32 -6.08 -8.12
C GLU A 25 -12.85 -5.14 -7.01
N MET A 26 -12.17 -4.04 -6.70
CA MET A 26 -12.65 -3.03 -5.78
C MET A 26 -12.96 -1.72 -6.52
N SER A 27 -13.93 -0.97 -6.01
CA SER A 27 -14.34 0.30 -6.58
C SER A 27 -14.72 1.31 -5.50
N THR A 28 -14.85 2.57 -5.88
CA THR A 28 -15.38 3.63 -5.01
C THR A 28 -16.80 3.35 -4.54
N GLU A 29 -17.61 2.62 -5.32
CA GLU A 29 -18.94 2.16 -4.89
C GLU A 29 -18.87 1.26 -3.66
N HIS A 30 -17.93 0.31 -3.63
CA HIS A 30 -17.70 -0.55 -2.47
C HIS A 30 -17.32 0.27 -1.23
N ALA A 31 -16.48 1.31 -1.40
CA ALA A 31 -16.09 2.21 -0.31
C ALA A 31 -17.31 2.96 0.25
N THR A 32 -18.11 3.56 -0.63
CA THR A 32 -19.32 4.31 -0.28
C THR A 32 -20.36 3.42 0.39
N TYR A 33 -20.57 2.21 -0.14
CA TYR A 33 -21.47 1.22 0.46
C TYR A 33 -21.03 0.87 1.87
N ARG A 34 -19.74 0.57 2.08
CA ARG A 34 -19.21 0.19 3.40
C ARG A 34 -19.32 1.33 4.41
N LEU A 35 -19.02 2.56 4.01
CA LEU A 35 -19.22 3.73 4.87
C LEU A 35 -20.70 3.89 5.25
N THR A 36 -21.60 3.80 4.28
CA THR A 36 -23.05 3.95 4.50
C THR A 36 -23.59 2.86 5.43
N ASP A 37 -23.18 1.61 5.23
CA ASP A 37 -23.55 0.48 6.10
C ASP A 37 -23.11 0.69 7.56
N ILE A 38 -21.87 1.17 7.78
CA ILE A 38 -21.37 1.50 9.11
C ILE A 38 -22.22 2.61 9.76
N LEU A 39 -22.52 3.67 9.00
CA LEU A 39 -23.34 4.79 9.48
C LEU A 39 -24.76 4.34 9.86
N LEU A 40 -25.41 3.55 9.00
CA LEU A 40 -26.75 3.03 9.24
C LEU A 40 -26.80 2.09 10.45
N LYS A 41 -25.81 1.21 10.62
CA LYS A 41 -25.70 0.33 11.79
C LYS A 41 -25.53 1.12 13.08
N ALA A 42 -24.65 2.13 13.08
CA ALA A 42 -24.45 2.99 14.24
C ALA A 42 -25.71 3.78 14.58
N TRP A 43 -26.40 4.32 13.56
CA TRP A 43 -27.66 5.02 13.71
C TRP A 43 -28.74 4.15 14.35
N ASN A 44 -28.94 2.92 13.83
CA ASN A 44 -29.91 1.98 14.36
C ASN A 44 -29.62 1.60 15.83
N ASN A 45 -28.34 1.59 16.20
CA ASN A 45 -27.88 1.29 17.56
C ASN A 45 -27.79 2.52 18.46
N LYS A 46 -28.29 3.69 18.02
CA LYS A 46 -28.25 4.97 18.75
C LYS A 46 -26.84 5.36 19.20
N MET A 47 -25.83 4.99 18.43
CA MET A 47 -24.43 5.35 18.69
C MET A 47 -24.10 6.70 18.06
N HIS A 48 -23.26 7.48 18.74
CA HIS A 48 -22.67 8.68 18.15
C HIS A 48 -21.53 8.29 17.18
N VAL A 49 -21.47 8.94 16.02
CA VAL A 49 -20.43 8.71 15.01
C VAL A 49 -19.69 10.01 14.72
N GLY A 50 -18.36 9.93 14.69
CA GLY A 50 -17.49 10.97 14.15
C GLY A 50 -16.73 10.45 12.93
N GLY A 51 -16.49 11.32 11.95
CA GLY A 51 -15.71 11.01 10.76
C GLY A 51 -14.55 11.99 10.60
N SER A 52 -13.38 11.48 10.18
CA SER A 52 -12.22 12.28 9.80
C SER A 52 -11.88 11.98 8.35
N PHE A 53 -11.85 13.01 7.52
CA PHE A 53 -11.55 12.91 6.10
C PHE A 53 -10.24 13.64 5.82
N CYS A 54 -9.26 12.91 5.29
CA CYS A 54 -7.95 13.43 4.97
C CYS A 54 -7.69 13.29 3.47
N ASP A 55 -7.13 14.33 2.86
CA ASP A 55 -6.69 14.32 1.47
C ASP A 55 -5.21 14.74 1.38
N LEU A 56 -4.48 14.17 0.42
CA LEU A 56 -3.05 14.44 0.24
C LEU A 56 -2.84 15.32 -0.99
N VAL A 57 -2.26 16.50 -0.77
CA VAL A 57 -1.88 17.40 -1.87
C VAL A 57 -0.75 16.75 -2.68
N LYS A 58 -0.95 16.66 -4.00
CA LYS A 58 0.06 16.15 -4.96
C LYS A 58 0.73 14.85 -4.48
N ALA A 59 -0.08 13.86 -4.10
CA ALA A 59 0.39 12.65 -3.44
C ALA A 59 1.61 11.99 -4.12
N PHE A 60 1.66 11.95 -5.46
CA PHE A 60 2.79 11.38 -6.19
C PHE A 60 4.07 12.24 -6.15
N ASP A 61 3.94 13.57 -6.16
CA ASP A 61 5.08 14.48 -6.05
C ASP A 61 5.65 14.52 -4.63
N CYS A 62 4.80 14.27 -3.63
CA CYS A 62 5.14 14.32 -2.21
C CYS A 62 5.69 13.01 -1.65
N VAL A 63 5.67 11.90 -2.41
CA VAL A 63 6.19 10.61 -1.94
C VAL A 63 7.71 10.67 -1.83
N ASN A 64 8.24 10.49 -0.63
CA ASN A 64 9.67 10.30 -0.42
C ASN A 64 10.11 8.93 -0.97
N HIS A 65 11.03 8.94 -1.94
CA HIS A 65 11.48 7.73 -2.63
C HIS A 65 12.27 6.77 -1.73
N GLU A 66 13.07 7.26 -0.80
CA GLU A 66 13.84 6.41 0.14
C GLU A 66 12.89 5.62 1.05
N ILE A 67 11.88 6.30 1.60
CA ILE A 67 10.85 5.67 2.44
C ILE A 67 10.04 4.66 1.61
N LEU A 68 9.69 4.99 0.36
CA LEU A 68 8.97 4.07 -0.52
C LEU A 68 9.79 2.81 -0.80
N LEU A 69 11.07 2.95 -1.14
CA LEU A 69 11.96 1.81 -1.42
C LEU A 69 12.17 0.94 -0.18
N ALA A 70 12.39 1.55 0.99
CA ALA A 70 12.50 0.82 2.24
C ALA A 70 11.22 0.03 2.57
N LYS A 71 10.03 0.61 2.29
CA LYS A 71 8.74 -0.11 2.44
C LYS A 71 8.60 -1.25 1.45
N LEU A 72 9.00 -1.08 0.19
CA LEU A 72 8.95 -2.15 -0.81
C LEU A 72 9.86 -3.32 -0.40
N GLN A 73 11.08 -3.03 0.04
CA GLN A 73 12.02 -4.03 0.57
C GLN A 73 11.45 -4.74 1.81
N HIS A 74 10.82 -3.98 2.73
CA HIS A 74 10.15 -4.55 3.90
C HIS A 74 9.05 -5.56 3.53
N TYR A 75 8.35 -5.35 2.41
CA TYR A 75 7.35 -6.29 1.89
C TYR A 75 7.94 -7.36 0.94
N SER A 76 9.26 -7.51 0.90
CA SER A 76 9.97 -8.44 0.01
C SER A 76 9.66 -8.21 -1.47
N ILE A 77 9.44 -6.95 -1.85
CA ILE A 77 9.29 -6.51 -3.23
C ILE A 77 10.63 -5.91 -3.64
N GLU A 78 11.40 -6.71 -4.37
CA GLU A 78 12.68 -6.28 -4.92
C GLU A 78 12.47 -5.58 -6.27
N GLY A 79 13.21 -4.50 -6.50
CA GLY A 79 13.30 -3.92 -7.84
C GLY A 79 13.98 -4.90 -8.80
N PRO A 80 13.89 -4.68 -10.12
CA PRO A 80 14.82 -5.35 -11.02
C PRO A 80 16.24 -5.07 -10.53
N SER A 81 16.99 -6.13 -10.23
CA SER A 81 18.42 -6.00 -9.94
C SER A 81 19.01 -5.14 -11.03
N ALA A 82 19.63 -4.02 -10.68
CA ALA A 82 20.47 -3.28 -11.61
C ALA A 82 21.71 -4.17 -11.84
N ASP A 83 21.59 -5.15 -12.74
CA ASP A 83 22.72 -5.90 -13.28
C ASP A 83 23.45 -5.01 -14.29
N GLY A 84 24.06 -3.97 -13.75
CA GLY A 84 24.90 -3.02 -14.46
C GLY A 84 25.59 -2.11 -13.46
N SER A 85 26.78 -2.53 -13.02
CA SER A 85 27.78 -1.80 -12.22
C SER A 85 27.34 -1.26 -10.85
N ASP A 86 27.68 -1.98 -9.78
CA ASP A 86 28.44 -1.47 -8.61
C ASP A 86 28.30 -2.37 -7.35
N HIS A 87 28.68 -3.64 -7.48
CA HIS A 87 29.18 -4.40 -6.33
C HIS A 87 30.71 -4.45 -6.36
N ILE A 88 31.32 -3.31 -6.02
CA ILE A 88 32.62 -3.29 -5.37
C ILE A 88 32.33 -3.01 -3.89
N TYR A 89 31.99 -4.05 -3.13
CA TYR A 89 32.22 -4.01 -1.67
C TYR A 89 33.43 -4.89 -1.38
N PRO A 90 34.43 -4.37 -0.63
CA PRO A 90 35.71 -5.03 -0.47
C PRO A 90 35.54 -6.31 0.34
N THR A 91 36.19 -7.37 -0.14
CA THR A 91 36.45 -8.59 0.63
C THR A 91 37.28 -8.21 1.85
N GLU A 92 36.70 -8.34 3.05
CA GLU A 92 37.50 -8.41 4.27
C GLU A 92 38.38 -9.66 4.20
N SER A 93 39.69 -9.42 4.10
CA SER A 93 40.73 -10.40 4.33
C SER A 93 40.62 -10.95 5.76
N LYS A 94 40.34 -12.25 5.89
CA LYS A 94 40.61 -13.01 7.11
C LYS A 94 41.66 -14.07 6.79
N GLY A 95 42.78 -14.00 7.52
CA GLY A 95 43.77 -15.07 7.67
C GLY A 95 44.95 -14.97 6.73
#